data_AF-A0A2S8FUK7-F1
#
_entry.id   AF-A0A2S8FUK7-F1
#
_cell.length_a   1.000
_cell.length_b   1.000
_cell.length_c   1.000
_cell.angle_alpha   90.00
_cell.angle_beta   90.00
_cell.angle_gamma   90.00
#
_symmetry.space_group_name_H-M   'P 1'
#
loop_
_entity.id
_entity.type
_entity.pdbx_description
1 polymer ?
#
loop_
_entity_poly.entity_id
_entity_poly.type
_entity_poly.pdbx_seq_one_letter_code
_entity_poly.pdbx_strand_id
1 'polypeptide(L)'
;MPRRSGRGTLTDQSFTYFQATGSFRFAWQREAKMSFEAEFVHGDPLMIDHVPASAVAAGEVVVIGDLTHIAHRAIAADEKGALAARGGVYRVPKAAGGSSAIADRKKVYWNNSTNVITTTASGNTPIGYTVGASVDADTDQLVEHCPTA
;
A
#
# COMPACT_ATOMS: atom_id res chain seq x y z
N MET A 1 61.20 12.32 -1.89
CA MET A 1 60.84 13.41 -2.84
C MET A 1 60.58 12.76 -4.20
N PRO A 2 59.62 13.18 -5.06
CA PRO A 2 58.88 14.47 -5.13
C PRO A 2 57.32 14.32 -5.20
N ARG A 3 56.54 15.26 -4.63
CA ARG A 3 55.77 16.41 -5.22
C ARG A 3 54.40 16.03 -5.84
N ARG A 4 53.28 16.39 -5.20
CA ARG A 4 52.48 17.65 -5.35
C ARG A 4 51.72 17.65 -6.69
N SER A 5 50.39 17.64 -6.75
CA SER A 5 49.45 18.79 -6.60
C SER A 5 48.04 18.32 -7.05
N GLY A 6 46.87 18.78 -6.61
CA GLY A 6 46.40 19.85 -5.71
C GLY A 6 44.92 19.54 -5.36
N ARG A 7 44.47 19.78 -4.12
CA ARG A 7 43.82 21.00 -3.58
C ARG A 7 42.49 21.38 -4.28
N GLY A 8 41.37 20.97 -3.66
CA GLY A 8 40.05 21.58 -3.77
C GLY A 8 39.31 21.39 -2.44
N THR A 9 39.22 22.45 -1.65
CA THR A 9 38.65 22.52 -0.29
C THR A 9 37.14 22.72 -0.33
N LEU A 10 36.35 21.83 0.28
CA LEU A 10 35.00 22.11 0.83
C LEU A 10 34.78 21.10 1.99
N THR A 11 35.17 21.45 3.23
CA THR A 11 34.26 21.82 4.34
C THR A 11 33.17 20.79 4.65
N ASP A 12 33.40 20.04 5.74
CA ASP A 12 32.44 19.37 6.65
C ASP A 12 31.45 18.38 6.00
N GLN A 13 31.42 17.08 6.29
CA GLN A 13 31.21 16.51 7.62
C GLN A 13 31.90 15.15 7.77
N SER A 14 32.51 14.93 8.92
CA SER A 14 33.10 13.66 9.33
C SER A 14 32.02 12.58 9.52
N PHE A 15 31.96 11.60 8.62
CA PHE A 15 31.41 10.28 8.92
C PHE A 15 32.57 9.28 8.93
N THR A 16 33.00 8.92 10.14
CA THR A 16 34.11 7.99 10.37
C THR A 16 33.78 6.63 9.74
N TYR A 17 34.58 6.24 8.76
CA TYR A 17 34.42 5.02 7.99
C TYR A 17 34.97 3.83 8.79
N PHE A 18 34.10 2.93 9.27
CA PHE A 18 34.52 1.63 9.81
C PHE A 18 34.75 0.66 8.64
N GLN A 19 36.01 0.52 8.19
CA GLN A 19 36.40 -0.48 7.19
C GLN A 19 36.50 -1.85 7.87
N ALA A 20 35.50 -2.70 7.68
CA ALA A 20 35.67 -4.14 7.82
C ALA A 20 35.61 -4.79 6.44
N THR A 21 36.71 -5.44 6.08
CA THR A 21 36.91 -6.26 4.88
C THR A 21 35.75 -7.21 4.61
N GLY A 22 34.98 -6.95 3.56
CA GLY A 22 33.95 -7.86 3.08
C GLY A 22 33.08 -7.24 2.01
N SER A 23 33.30 -7.65 0.75
CA SER A 23 32.36 -7.57 -0.39
C SER A 23 31.41 -6.36 -0.41
N PHE A 24 31.75 -5.33 -1.21
CA PHE A 24 30.77 -4.35 -1.69
C PHE A 24 29.78 -5.04 -2.62
N ARG A 25 28.82 -5.77 -2.06
CA ARG A 25 27.58 -6.05 -2.77
C ARG A 25 26.82 -4.74 -2.75
N PHE A 26 26.67 -4.09 -3.91
CA PHE A 26 25.61 -3.12 -4.14
C PHE A 26 24.27 -3.85 -3.95
N ALA A 27 23.91 -4.10 -2.69
CA ALA A 27 22.55 -4.34 -2.31
C ALA A 27 21.88 -2.98 -2.48
N TRP A 28 21.38 -2.72 -3.69
CA TRP A 28 20.14 -1.96 -3.80
C TRP A 28 19.19 -2.71 -2.86
N GLN A 29 19.07 -2.20 -1.64
CA GLN A 29 18.17 -2.71 -0.65
C GLN A 29 16.79 -2.46 -1.25
N ARG A 30 16.32 -3.48 -1.97
CA ARG A 30 14.94 -3.90 -2.16
C ARG A 30 14.06 -2.89 -1.47
N GLU A 31 13.52 -1.99 -2.28
CA GLU A 31 12.44 -1.08 -1.94
C GLU A 31 11.77 -1.50 -0.64
N ALA A 32 11.86 -0.64 0.38
CA ALA A 32 10.74 -0.56 1.28
C ALA A 32 9.53 -0.33 0.36
N LYS A 33 8.75 -1.38 0.06
CA LYS A 33 7.41 -1.24 -0.49
C LYS A 33 6.79 -0.25 0.51
N MET A 34 6.69 1.02 0.14
CA MET A 34 5.82 1.94 0.87
C MET A 34 4.49 1.20 0.86
N SER A 35 4.12 0.64 2.01
CA SER A 35 3.14 -0.42 2.08
C SER A 35 1.77 0.22 1.96
N PHE A 36 1.43 0.59 0.73
CA PHE A 36 0.08 0.97 0.36
C PHE A 36 -0.80 -0.24 0.59
N GLU A 37 -1.83 -0.08 1.41
CA GLU A 37 -2.83 -1.13 1.65
C GLU A 37 -3.70 -1.33 0.41
N ALA A 38 -3.88 -0.27 -0.38
CA ALA A 38 -4.51 -0.30 -1.68
C ALA A 38 -3.77 0.61 -2.65
N GLU A 39 -3.30 0.04 -3.76
CA GLU A 39 -2.70 0.78 -4.87
C GLU A 39 -3.74 0.95 -5.97
N PHE A 40 -3.97 2.20 -6.40
CA PHE A 40 -4.87 2.49 -7.51
C PHE A 40 -4.24 2.06 -8.85
N VAL A 41 -4.95 1.24 -9.62
CA VAL A 41 -4.47 0.74 -10.91
C VAL A 41 -5.12 1.48 -12.07
N HIS A 42 -6.46 1.51 -12.12
CA HIS A 42 -7.23 2.20 -13.16
C HIS A 42 -8.71 2.35 -12.78
N GLY A 43 -9.48 3.04 -13.62
CA GLY A 43 -10.94 3.24 -13.47
C GLY A 43 -11.30 4.67 -13.12
N ASP A 44 -12.57 4.88 -12.79
CA ASP A 44 -13.14 6.20 -12.49
C ASP A 44 -13.69 6.21 -11.07
N PRO A 45 -12.82 6.43 -10.05
CA PRO A 45 -13.24 6.40 -8.66
C PRO A 45 -14.15 7.58 -8.34
N LEU A 46 -15.31 7.31 -7.75
CA LEU A 46 -16.14 8.35 -7.16
C LEU A 46 -15.53 8.77 -5.82
N MET A 47 -15.08 10.01 -5.76
CA MET A 47 -14.50 10.60 -4.56
C MET A 47 -15.58 11.26 -3.69
N ILE A 48 -15.48 11.10 -2.37
CA ILE A 48 -16.34 11.74 -1.38
C ILE A 48 -15.45 12.53 -0.41
N ASP A 49 -15.89 13.74 -0.07
CA ASP A 49 -15.24 14.58 0.93
C ASP A 49 -15.31 13.93 2.33
N HIS A 50 -14.18 13.88 3.02
CA HIS A 50 -14.08 13.33 4.36
C HIS A 50 -13.13 14.15 5.23
N VAL A 51 -13.44 14.27 6.51
CA VAL A 51 -12.58 14.89 7.52
C VAL A 51 -12.27 13.81 8.57
N PRO A 52 -11.08 13.20 8.54
CA PRO A 52 -10.76 12.12 9.46
C PRO A 52 -10.34 12.68 10.83
N ALA A 53 -10.71 11.99 11.90
CA ALA A 53 -10.29 12.35 13.25
C ALA A 53 -8.81 12.02 13.54
N SER A 54 -8.19 11.19 12.71
CA SER A 54 -6.77 10.85 12.75
C SER A 54 -6.15 10.97 11.37
N ALA A 55 -4.83 11.14 11.29
CA ALA A 55 -4.16 11.17 10.00
C ALA A 55 -4.34 9.84 9.27
N VAL A 56 -4.67 9.93 7.98
CA VAL A 56 -4.85 8.79 7.07
C VAL A 56 -3.70 8.81 6.07
N ALA A 57 -3.00 7.69 5.91
CA ALA A 57 -1.92 7.56 4.95
C ALA A 57 -2.46 7.45 3.51
N ALA A 58 -1.61 7.77 2.54
CA ALA A 58 -1.94 7.48 1.15
C ALA A 58 -2.04 5.95 0.96
N GLY A 59 -3.05 5.51 0.21
CA GLY A 59 -3.38 4.12 -0.06
C GLY A 59 -3.94 3.35 1.14
N GLU A 60 -4.29 4.02 2.24
CA GLU A 60 -4.94 3.38 3.40
C GLU A 60 -6.42 3.05 3.09
N VAL A 61 -6.88 1.90 3.57
CA VAL A 61 -8.29 1.50 3.50
C VAL A 61 -9.00 1.94 4.77
N VAL A 62 -9.86 2.95 4.66
CA VAL A 62 -10.61 3.51 5.78
C VAL A 62 -12.00 2.88 5.84
N VAL A 63 -12.35 2.31 6.99
CA VAL A 63 -13.70 1.81 7.26
C VAL A 63 -14.53 2.92 7.91
N ILE A 64 -15.62 3.33 7.25
CA ILE A 64 -16.56 4.33 7.75
C ILE A 64 -17.94 3.69 7.85
N GLY A 65 -18.42 3.46 9.07
CA GLY A 65 -19.64 2.69 9.31
C GLY A 65 -19.50 1.27 8.73
N ASP A 66 -20.40 0.89 7.83
CA ASP A 66 -20.43 -0.44 7.21
C ASP A 66 -19.70 -0.51 5.85
N LEU A 67 -19.08 0.59 5.39
CA LEU A 67 -18.46 0.69 4.07
C LEU A 67 -16.96 0.97 4.15
N THR A 68 -16.21 0.38 3.23
CA THR A 68 -14.80 0.71 3.01
C THR A 68 -14.67 1.88 2.05
N HIS A 69 -13.63 2.67 2.24
CA HIS A 69 -13.20 3.76 1.37
C HIS A 69 -11.67 3.73 1.26
N ILE A 70 -11.11 4.29 0.19
CA ILE A 70 -9.65 4.24 -0.06
C ILE A 70 -9.09 5.65 -0.19
N ALA A 71 -8.06 5.98 0.59
CA ALA A 71 -7.38 7.26 0.52
C ALA A 71 -6.38 7.29 -0.65
N HIS A 72 -6.58 8.16 -1.63
CA HIS A 72 -5.62 8.32 -2.74
C HIS A 72 -4.40 9.16 -2.38
N ARG A 73 -4.53 9.99 -1.35
CA ARG A 73 -3.50 10.89 -0.85
C ARG A 73 -3.53 10.84 0.67
N ALA A 74 -2.42 11.18 1.30
CA ALA A 74 -2.41 11.34 2.75
C ALA A 74 -3.32 12.51 3.15
N ILE A 75 -4.10 12.33 4.20
CA ILE A 75 -5.01 13.32 4.77
C ILE A 75 -4.59 13.51 6.22
N ALA A 76 -4.28 14.74 6.63
CA ALA A 76 -3.97 15.03 8.02
C ALA A 76 -5.23 14.92 8.89
N ALA A 77 -5.05 14.72 10.20
CA ALA A 77 -6.17 14.77 11.14
C ALA A 77 -6.85 16.14 11.08
N ASP A 78 -8.19 16.13 11.19
CA ASP A 78 -9.04 17.33 11.22
C ASP A 78 -8.99 18.21 9.95
N GLU A 79 -8.35 17.73 8.88
CA GLU A 79 -8.26 18.41 7.59
C GLU A 79 -9.21 17.82 6.55
N LYS A 80 -9.67 18.66 5.64
CA LYS A 80 -10.55 18.20 4.54
C LYS A 80 -9.73 17.40 3.52
N GLY A 81 -10.08 16.13 3.37
CA GLY A 81 -9.56 15.25 2.33
C GLY A 81 -10.66 14.63 1.48
N ALA A 82 -10.26 13.74 0.58
CA ALA A 82 -11.16 13.00 -0.29
C ALA A 82 -10.81 11.50 -0.27
N LEU A 83 -11.84 10.67 -0.14
CA LEU A 83 -11.72 9.22 -0.17
C LEU A 83 -12.48 8.65 -1.36
N ALA A 84 -11.92 7.64 -2.01
CA ALA A 84 -12.62 6.91 -3.05
C ALA A 84 -13.66 5.98 -2.42
N ALA A 85 -14.92 6.08 -2.87
CA ALA A 85 -16.05 5.33 -2.34
C ALA A 85 -16.52 4.18 -3.24
N ARG A 86 -16.24 4.24 -4.56
CA ARG A 86 -16.54 3.19 -5.54
C ARG A 86 -15.87 3.44 -6.89
N GLY A 87 -15.87 2.46 -7.78
CA GLY A 87 -15.60 2.63 -9.23
C GLY A 87 -14.12 2.57 -9.65
N GLY A 88 -13.20 2.54 -8.70
CA GLY A 88 -11.78 2.30 -8.97
C GLY A 88 -11.41 0.82 -8.88
N VAL A 89 -10.42 0.39 -9.64
CA VAL A 89 -9.77 -0.91 -9.48
C VAL A 89 -8.46 -0.73 -8.74
N TYR A 90 -8.29 -1.51 -7.68
CA TYR A 90 -7.15 -1.42 -6.78
C TYR A 90 -6.43 -2.76 -6.68
N ARG A 91 -5.10 -2.71 -6.57
CA ARG A 91 -4.30 -3.84 -6.11
C ARG A 91 -4.26 -3.78 -4.60
N VAL A 92 -4.78 -4.83 -3.96
CA VAL A 92 -4.86 -4.96 -2.50
C VAL A 92 -4.21 -6.26 -2.06
N PRO A 93 -3.59 -6.31 -0.88
CA PRO A 93 -2.94 -7.51 -0.39
C PRO A 93 -3.98 -8.58 -0.04
N LYS A 94 -3.61 -9.83 -0.29
CA LYS A 94 -4.38 -11.01 0.13
C LYS A 94 -3.49 -11.95 0.93
N ALA A 95 -4.09 -12.78 1.77
CA ALA A 95 -3.37 -13.87 2.39
C ALA A 95 -2.85 -14.84 1.31
N ALA A 96 -1.60 -15.28 1.46
CA ALA A 96 -1.02 -16.38 0.69
C ALA A 96 -1.01 -17.66 1.55
N GLY A 97 -1.06 -18.83 0.90
CA GLY A 97 -1.12 -20.12 1.58
C GLY A 97 -2.17 -21.05 0.96
N GLY A 98 -2.16 -22.31 1.39
CA GLY A 98 -3.07 -23.32 0.84
C GLY A 98 -4.54 -22.91 0.98
N SER A 99 -5.31 -23.05 -0.09
CA SER A 99 -6.74 -22.68 -0.13
C SER A 99 -7.00 -21.17 0.05
N SER A 100 -6.04 -20.33 -0.32
CA SER A 100 -6.21 -18.87 -0.35
C SER A 100 -6.53 -18.33 -1.73
N ALA A 101 -6.55 -19.17 -2.77
CA ALA A 101 -6.95 -18.81 -4.12
C ALA A 101 -8.34 -18.19 -4.12
N ILE A 102 -8.48 -17.05 -4.81
CA ILE A 102 -9.75 -16.36 -4.96
C ILE A 102 -10.08 -16.33 -6.44
N ALA A 103 -11.20 -16.94 -6.81
CA ALA A 103 -11.68 -16.94 -8.19
C ALA A 103 -12.02 -15.52 -8.67
N ASP A 104 -12.18 -15.36 -9.98
CA ASP A 104 -12.64 -14.11 -10.59
C ASP A 104 -14.08 -13.78 -10.16
N ARG A 105 -14.39 -12.48 -10.09
CA ARG A 105 -15.70 -11.91 -9.73
C ARG A 105 -16.28 -12.44 -8.42
N LYS A 106 -15.43 -12.77 -7.46
CA LYS A 106 -15.85 -13.13 -6.10
C LYS A 106 -15.97 -11.89 -5.25
N LYS A 107 -17.05 -11.82 -4.48
CA LYS A 107 -17.22 -10.81 -3.43
C LYS A 107 -16.15 -11.02 -2.37
N VAL A 108 -15.47 -9.94 -2.01
CA VAL A 108 -14.41 -9.92 -1.03
C VAL A 108 -14.64 -8.83 0.00
N TYR A 109 -14.01 -9.03 1.15
CA TYR A 109 -14.16 -8.23 2.35
C TYR A 109 -12.77 -7.82 2.85
N TRP A 110 -12.67 -6.61 3.36
CA TRP A 110 -11.50 -6.08 4.03
C TRP A 110 -11.44 -6.55 5.48
N ASN A 111 -10.32 -7.15 5.86
CA ASN A 111 -10.02 -7.47 7.25
C ASN A 111 -9.13 -6.38 7.85
N ASN A 112 -9.73 -5.51 8.67
CA ASN A 112 -9.04 -4.36 9.27
C ASN A 112 -8.02 -4.73 10.38
N SER A 113 -7.98 -6.00 10.81
CA SER A 113 -7.00 -6.46 11.81
C SER A 113 -5.70 -6.95 11.16
N THR A 114 -5.79 -7.43 9.93
CA THR A 114 -4.64 -8.04 9.19
C THR A 114 -4.28 -7.28 7.92
N ASN A 115 -5.09 -6.27 7.57
CA ASN A 115 -4.97 -5.43 6.38
C ASN A 115 -4.81 -6.24 5.10
N VAL A 116 -5.65 -7.27 4.95
CA VAL A 116 -5.75 -8.09 3.74
C VAL A 116 -7.20 -8.33 3.37
N ILE A 117 -7.45 -8.62 2.10
CA ILE A 117 -8.77 -9.08 1.66
C ILE A 117 -9.00 -10.56 1.98
N THR A 118 -10.27 -10.90 2.19
CA THR A 118 -10.77 -12.26 2.42
C THR A 118 -12.12 -12.48 1.74
N THR A 119 -12.50 -13.74 1.52
CA THR A 119 -13.85 -14.12 1.09
C THR A 119 -14.81 -14.33 2.26
N THR A 120 -14.32 -14.24 3.50
CA THR A 120 -15.12 -14.38 4.72
C THR A 120 -15.85 -13.08 5.05
N ALA A 121 -17.17 -13.11 5.06
CA ALA A 121 -18.00 -11.95 5.40
C ALA A 121 -18.02 -11.63 6.91
N SER A 122 -18.10 -12.66 7.75
CA SER A 122 -18.29 -12.46 9.20
C SER A 122 -17.09 -11.74 9.80
N GLY A 123 -17.35 -10.60 10.46
CA GLY A 123 -16.33 -9.77 11.11
C GLY A 123 -15.48 -8.92 10.16
N ASN A 124 -15.79 -8.88 8.86
CA ASN A 124 -15.05 -8.11 7.86
C ASN A 124 -15.98 -7.18 7.08
N THR A 125 -15.42 -6.10 6.52
CA THR A 125 -16.21 -5.05 5.85
C THR A 125 -16.18 -5.24 4.34
N PRO A 126 -17.31 -5.14 3.61
CA PRO A 126 -17.30 -5.31 2.15
C PRO A 126 -16.41 -4.27 1.46
N ILE A 127 -15.62 -4.71 0.48
CA ILE A 127 -14.77 -3.83 -0.36
C ILE A 127 -15.16 -3.87 -1.83
N GLY A 128 -15.62 -5.03 -2.34
CA GLY A 128 -16.10 -5.17 -3.70
C GLY A 128 -15.87 -6.55 -4.29
N TYR A 129 -15.47 -6.61 -5.56
CA TYR A 129 -15.32 -7.85 -6.31
C TYR A 129 -13.92 -8.00 -6.88
N THR A 130 -13.41 -9.23 -6.93
CA THR A 130 -12.15 -9.51 -7.61
C THR A 130 -12.23 -9.28 -9.12
N VAL A 131 -11.12 -8.83 -9.69
CA VAL A 131 -10.91 -8.64 -11.13
C VAL A 131 -9.80 -9.60 -11.56
N GLY A 132 -10.20 -10.80 -11.94
CA GLY A 132 -9.31 -11.92 -12.22
C GLY A 132 -9.19 -12.90 -11.05
N ALA A 133 -8.81 -14.13 -11.39
CA ALA A 133 -8.50 -15.15 -10.41
C ALA A 133 -7.06 -14.99 -9.89
N SER A 134 -6.87 -15.18 -8.60
CA SER A 134 -5.55 -15.32 -7.96
C SER A 134 -5.35 -16.75 -7.47
N VAL A 135 -4.10 -17.18 -7.45
CA VAL A 135 -3.68 -18.49 -6.93
C VAL A 135 -3.16 -18.39 -5.50
N ASP A 136 -2.89 -19.53 -4.87
CA ASP A 136 -2.42 -19.63 -3.49
C ASP A 136 -1.09 -18.91 -3.23
N ALA A 137 -0.26 -18.76 -4.27
CA ALA A 137 1.05 -18.10 -4.19
C ALA A 137 0.98 -16.58 -4.36
N ASP A 138 -0.15 -16.04 -4.83
CA ASP A 138 -0.30 -14.60 -5.02
C ASP A 138 -0.48 -13.91 -3.66
N THR A 139 0.19 -12.77 -3.51
CA THR A 139 0.15 -11.94 -2.29
C THR A 139 -0.67 -10.68 -2.46
N ASP A 140 -1.08 -10.38 -3.69
CA ASP A 140 -1.93 -9.25 -4.04
C ASP A 140 -3.07 -9.74 -4.95
N GLN A 141 -4.19 -9.01 -4.96
CA GLN A 141 -5.34 -9.28 -5.81
C GLN A 141 -5.88 -7.96 -6.36
N LEU A 142 -6.34 -7.98 -7.61
CA LEU A 142 -7.05 -6.84 -8.18
C LEU A 142 -8.51 -6.88 -7.74
N VAL A 143 -9.02 -5.76 -7.25
CA VAL A 143 -10.38 -5.61 -6.73
C VAL A 143 -11.02 -4.36 -7.30
N GLU A 144 -12.19 -4.53 -7.91
CA GLU A 144 -13.11 -3.44 -8.22
C GLU A 144 -13.77 -2.98 -6.93
N HIS A 145 -13.50 -1.75 -6.51
CA HIS A 145 -14.05 -1.17 -5.31
C HIS A 145 -15.54 -0.85 -5.50
N CYS A 146 -16.39 -1.60 -4.81
CA CYS A 146 -17.84 -1.44 -4.82
C CYS A 146 -18.42 -1.99 -3.51
N PRO A 147 -18.34 -1.23 -2.40
CA PRO A 147 -18.67 -1.74 -1.07
C PRO A 147 -20.18 -1.95 -0.84
N THR A 148 -21.03 -1.36 -1.68
CA THR A 148 -22.51 -1.44 -1.56
C THR A 148 -23.15 -2.59 -2.35
N ALA A 149 -22.36 -3.41 -3.03
CA ALA A 149 -22.86 -4.43 -3.95
C ALA A 149 -23.04 -5.81 -3.31
#